data_AF-A0A419EL51-F1
#
_entry.id   AF-A0A419EL51-F1
#
_cell.length_a   1.000
_cell.length_b   1.000
_cell.length_c   1.000
_cell.angle_alpha   90.00
_cell.angle_beta   90.00
_cell.angle_gamma   90.00
#
_symmetry.space_group_name_H-M   'P 1'
#
loop_
_entity.id
_entity.type
_entity.pdbx_description
1 polymer ?
#
loop_
_entity_poly.entity_id
_entity_poly.type
_entity_poly.pdbx_seq_one_letter_code
_entity_poly.pdbx_strand_id
1 'polypeptide(L)'
;MNDIGVVEYSKDTTNNRILAKWFYQIEDKSVNGTGIATGELRKDFSGTYLVTYYNQIGVELSKYTLEIINKQNCYVLKWLSDGQIKFVGIGMEKENKLYAGWRSFPDK
;
A
#
# COMPACT_ATOMS: atom_id res chain seq x y z
N MET A 1 2.60 17.05 -9.01
CA MET A 1 1.64 16.13 -9.64
C MET A 1 0.88 15.44 -8.52
N ASN A 2 -0.45 15.48 -8.52
CA ASN A 2 -1.24 14.77 -7.52
C ASN A 2 -1.52 13.37 -8.06
N ASP A 3 -0.61 12.44 -7.77
CA ASP A 3 -0.76 11.06 -8.21
C ASP A 3 -1.85 10.43 -7.36
N ILE A 4 -2.83 9.80 -8.00
CA ILE A 4 -3.94 9.09 -7.36
C ILE A 4 -3.95 7.67 -7.91
N GLY A 5 -4.14 6.68 -7.03
CA GLY A 5 -4.21 5.29 -7.44
C GLY A 5 -4.96 4.42 -6.45
N VAL A 6 -4.91 3.12 -6.70
CA VAL A 6 -5.49 2.08 -5.85
C VAL A 6 -4.47 0.98 -5.57
N VAL A 7 -4.65 0.30 -4.44
CA VAL A 7 -3.88 -0.88 -4.06
C VAL A 7 -4.79 -1.91 -3.39
N GLU A 8 -4.62 -3.17 -3.78
CA GLU A 8 -5.16 -4.35 -3.09
C GLU A 8 -4.03 -4.95 -2.24
N TYR A 9 -4.30 -5.22 -0.97
CA TYR A 9 -3.46 -6.00 -0.09
C TYR A 9 -4.12 -7.33 0.26
N SER A 10 -3.36 -8.41 0.20
CA SER A 10 -3.77 -9.74 0.63
C SER A 10 -2.71 -10.37 1.52
N LYS A 11 -3.13 -11.18 2.50
CA LYS A 11 -2.20 -11.87 3.38
C LYS A 11 -1.69 -13.15 2.73
N ASP A 12 -0.39 -13.35 2.74
CA ASP A 12 0.30 -14.61 2.43
C ASP A 12 0.79 -15.19 3.76
N THR A 13 -0.11 -15.95 4.42
CA THR A 13 0.15 -16.53 5.74
C THR A 13 1.25 -17.58 5.72
N THR A 14 1.47 -18.24 4.58
CA THR A 14 2.52 -19.24 4.40
C THR A 14 3.91 -18.61 4.52
N ASN A 15 4.09 -17.40 3.99
CA ASN A 15 5.37 -16.69 4.00
C ASN A 15 5.41 -15.52 4.99
N ASN A 16 4.43 -15.43 5.90
CA ASN A 16 4.30 -14.37 6.90
C ASN A 16 4.49 -12.95 6.33
N ARG A 17 3.80 -12.65 5.22
CA ARG A 17 3.89 -11.36 4.50
C ARG A 17 2.55 -10.90 3.96
N ILE A 18 2.48 -9.63 3.55
CA ILE A 18 1.36 -9.06 2.82
C ILE A 18 1.80 -8.85 1.37
N LEU A 19 0.99 -9.30 0.43
CA LEU A 19 1.16 -9.06 -1.00
C LEU A 19 0.36 -7.82 -1.39
N ALA A 20 0.92 -7.02 -2.29
CA ALA A 20 0.24 -5.85 -2.85
C ALA A 20 0.08 -6.00 -4.36
N LYS A 21 -1.04 -5.50 -4.89
CA LYS A 21 -1.24 -5.20 -6.31
C LYS A 21 -1.69 -3.77 -6.42
N TRP A 22 -0.95 -2.95 -7.16
CA TRP A 22 -1.23 -1.52 -7.25
C TRP A 22 -1.47 -1.09 -8.69
N PHE A 23 -2.24 -0.02 -8.83
CA PHE A 23 -2.62 0.57 -10.10
C PHE A 23 -2.76 2.08 -9.93
N TYR A 24 -2.24 2.85 -10.88
CA TYR A 24 -2.56 4.27 -11.03
C TYR A 24 -2.57 4.64 -12.51
N GLN A 25 -3.15 5.80 -12.82
CA GLN A 25 -3.19 6.34 -14.16
C GLN A 25 -2.33 7.59 -14.22
N ILE A 26 -1.45 7.66 -15.22
CA ILE A 26 -0.72 8.87 -15.58
C ILE A 26 -1.06 9.20 -17.04
N GLU A 27 -1.65 10.38 -17.24
CA GLU A 27 -2.22 10.77 -18.55
C GLU A 27 -3.17 9.67 -19.07
N ASP A 28 -2.89 9.10 -20.24
CA ASP A 28 -3.67 8.03 -20.87
C ASP A 28 -3.05 6.64 -20.68
N LYS A 29 -2.10 6.48 -19.75
CA LYS A 29 -1.40 5.21 -19.49
C LYS A 29 -1.73 4.66 -18.11
N SER A 30 -2.25 3.43 -18.12
CA SER A 30 -2.39 2.59 -16.94
C SER A 30 -1.03 2.04 -16.51
N VAL A 31 -0.61 2.37 -15.29
CA VAL A 31 0.61 1.84 -14.68
C VAL A 31 0.22 0.94 -13.52
N ASN A 32 0.80 -0.26 -13.48
CA ASN A 32 0.51 -1.23 -12.44
C ASN A 32 1.76 -2.03 -12.06
N GLY A 33 1.64 -2.75 -10.96
CA GLY A 33 2.67 -3.66 -10.49
C GLY A 33 2.28 -4.36 -9.20
N THR A 34 3.29 -4.89 -8.53
CA THR A 34 3.13 -5.68 -7.31
C THR A 34 3.91 -5.07 -6.15
N GLY A 35 3.71 -5.61 -4.95
CA GLY A 35 4.54 -5.28 -3.80
C GLY A 35 4.54 -6.38 -2.77
N ILE A 36 5.53 -6.33 -1.88
CA ILE A 36 5.68 -7.23 -0.75
C ILE A 36 5.89 -6.38 0.50
N ALA A 37 5.03 -6.57 1.49
CA ALA A 37 5.11 -5.96 2.80
C ALA A 37 5.45 -7.00 3.86
N THR A 38 6.50 -6.75 4.63
CA THR A 38 6.94 -7.59 5.75
C THR A 38 6.76 -6.84 7.07
N GLY A 39 6.37 -7.57 8.10
CA GLY A 39 6.08 -7.04 9.43
C GLY A 39 5.30 -8.06 10.25
N GLU A 40 4.84 -7.64 11.42
CA GLU A 40 4.01 -8.49 12.27
C GLU A 40 2.61 -8.64 11.66
N LEU A 41 2.27 -9.85 11.20
CA LEU A 41 0.91 -10.14 10.74
C LEU A 41 -0.05 -10.22 11.93
N ARG A 42 -1.15 -9.48 11.84
CA ARG A 42 -2.24 -9.50 12.82
C ARG A 42 -3.49 -10.12 12.23
N LYS A 43 -4.52 -10.28 13.07
CA LYS A 43 -5.84 -10.77 12.61
C LYS A 43 -6.43 -9.84 11.55
N ASP A 44 -6.32 -8.53 11.74
CA ASP A 44 -6.72 -7.50 10.79
C ASP A 44 -5.50 -6.99 9.99
N PHE A 45 -5.64 -5.97 9.15
CA PHE A 45 -4.51 -5.41 8.39
C PHE A 45 -3.73 -4.33 9.16
N SER A 46 -4.10 -4.04 10.40
CA SER A 46 -3.45 -2.96 11.15
C SER A 46 -2.02 -3.33 11.54
N GLY A 47 -1.12 -2.36 11.46
CA GLY A 47 0.28 -2.56 11.79
C GLY A 47 1.21 -1.63 11.02
N THR A 48 2.50 -1.83 11.26
CA THR A 48 3.58 -1.15 10.56
C THR A 48 4.38 -2.18 9.78
N TYR A 49 4.58 -1.93 8.49
CA TYR A 49 5.23 -2.85 7.56
C TYR A 49 6.35 -2.15 6.80
N LEU A 50 7.38 -2.89 6.42
CA LEU A 50 8.30 -2.47 5.37
C LEU A 50 7.77 -2.99 4.05
N VAL A 51 7.36 -2.10 3.15
CA VAL A 51 6.82 -2.46 1.83
C VAL A 51 7.81 -2.12 0.73
N THR A 52 8.03 -3.06 -0.18
CA THR A 52 8.76 -2.86 -1.43
C THR A 52 7.81 -3.02 -2.61
N TYR A 53 7.82 -2.07 -3.54
CA TYR A 53 6.99 -2.10 -4.75
C TYR A 53 7.83 -2.39 -5.98
N TYR A 54 7.23 -3.12 -6.92
CA TYR A 54 7.82 -3.56 -8.17
C TYR A 54 6.90 -3.21 -9.33
N ASN A 55 7.48 -2.96 -10.51
CA ASN A 55 6.70 -2.84 -11.74
C ASN A 55 6.26 -4.22 -12.26
N GLN A 56 5.51 -4.23 -13.37
CA GLN A 56 5.00 -5.44 -14.02
C GLN A 56 6.07 -6.48 -14.44
N ILE A 57 7.33 -6.08 -14.61
CA ILE A 57 8.45 -6.98 -14.95
C ILE A 57 9.29 -7.38 -13.71
N GLY A 58 8.86 -7.02 -12.51
CA GLY A 58 9.53 -7.39 -11.25
C GLY A 58 10.72 -6.50 -10.86
N VAL A 59 10.91 -5.35 -11.53
CA VAL A 59 11.96 -4.39 -11.16
C VAL A 59 11.48 -3.57 -9.97
N GLU A 60 12.31 -3.47 -8.93
CA GLU A 60 12.05 -2.66 -7.74
C GLU A 60 11.93 -1.17 -8.12
N LEU A 61 10.86 -0.53 -7.64
CA LEU A 61 10.58 0.89 -7.88
C LEU A 61 10.83 1.74 -6.64
N SER A 62 10.35 1.28 -5.49
CA SER A 62 10.38 2.07 -4.26
C SER A 62 10.17 1.21 -3.01
N LYS A 63 10.60 1.76 -1.87
CA LYS A 63 10.42 1.18 -0.53
C LYS A 63 9.83 2.22 0.41
N TYR A 64 8.92 1.79 1.28
CA TYR A 64 8.28 2.64 2.28
C TYR A 64 8.11 1.92 3.60
N THR A 65 8.08 2.68 4.69
CA THR A 65 7.38 2.27 5.90
C THR A 65 5.89 2.51 5.68
N LEU A 66 5.11 1.43 5.67
CA LEU A 66 3.65 1.45 5.51
C LEU A 66 3.00 1.31 6.88
N GLU A 67 2.30 2.35 7.30
CA GLU A 67 1.43 2.31 8.48
C GLU A 67 -0.02 2.10 8.05
N ILE A 68 -0.66 1.07 8.60
CA ILE A 68 -2.07 0.76 8.38
C ILE A 68 -2.78 0.85 9.74
N ILE A 69 -3.74 1.76 9.84
CA ILE A 69 -4.46 2.08 11.08
C ILE A 69 -5.94 1.72 10.89
N ASN A 70 -6.44 0.78 11.68
CA ASN A 70 -7.87 0.45 11.71
C ASN A 70 -8.66 1.56 12.45
N LYS A 71 -9.65 2.14 11.79
CA LYS A 71 -10.57 3.16 12.30
C LYS A 71 -12.02 2.65 12.30
N GLN A 72 -12.24 1.46 12.85
CA GLN A 72 -13.52 0.74 12.98
C GLN A 72 -14.20 0.40 11.65
N ASN A 73 -14.53 1.40 10.83
CA ASN A 73 -15.27 1.27 9.57
C ASN A 73 -14.37 1.35 8.32
N CYS A 74 -13.13 1.81 8.49
CA CYS A 74 -12.16 1.91 7.41
C CYS A 74 -10.73 1.77 7.94
N TYR A 75 -9.79 1.66 7.02
CA TYR A 75 -8.37 1.75 7.30
C TYR A 75 -7.83 3.07 6.79
N VAL A 76 -6.94 3.69 7.57
CA VAL A 76 -6.12 4.82 7.15
C VAL A 76 -4.71 4.30 6.89
N LEU A 77 -4.18 4.62 5.72
CA LEU A 77 -2.85 4.18 5.28
C LEU A 77 -1.94 5.39 5.13
N LYS A 78 -0.68 5.23 5.54
CA LYS A 78 0.40 6.19 5.29
C LYS A 78 1.62 5.45 4.78
N TRP A 79 2.24 5.99 3.74
CA TRP A 79 3.52 5.51 3.23
C TRP A 79 4.57 6.57 3.54
N LEU A 80 5.60 6.16 4.28
CA LEU A 80 6.67 7.02 4.72
C LEU A 80 7.99 6.63 4.06
N SER A 81 8.77 7.63 3.70
CA SER A 81 10.16 7.51 3.27
C SER A 81 10.98 8.46 4.14
N ASP A 82 12.04 7.95 4.78
CA ASP A 82 12.88 8.69 5.73
C ASP A 82 12.08 9.42 6.82
N GLY A 83 11.03 8.77 7.33
CA GLY A 83 10.14 9.31 8.36
C GLY A 83 9.16 10.39 7.87
N GLN A 84 9.19 10.77 6.59
CA GLN A 84 8.27 11.73 5.99
C GLN A 84 7.14 11.03 5.25
N ILE A 85 5.90 11.49 5.43
CA ILE A 85 4.73 10.97 4.72
C ILE A 85 4.82 11.38 3.25
N LYS A 86 4.89 10.40 2.35
CA LYS A 86 4.87 10.60 0.90
C LYS A 86 3.52 10.31 0.27
N PHE A 87 2.76 9.37 0.85
CA PHE A 87 1.41 9.06 0.39
C PHE A 87 0.47 8.84 1.57
N VAL A 88 -0.80 9.12 1.34
CA VAL A 88 -1.90 8.83 2.26
C VAL A 88 -3.03 8.12 1.53
N GLY A 89 -3.77 7.28 2.24
CA GLY A 89 -4.85 6.50 1.66
C GLY A 89 -5.91 6.12 2.65
N ILE A 90 -7.06 5.72 2.12
CA ILE A 90 -8.19 5.17 2.86
C ILE A 90 -8.58 3.87 2.18
N GLY A 91 -8.83 2.83 2.98
CA GLY A 91 -9.24 1.54 2.47
C GLY A 91 -10.34 0.86 3.26
N MET A 92 -10.93 -0.16 2.64
CA MET A 92 -11.92 -1.03 3.23
C MET A 92 -11.51 -2.48 3.05
N GLU A 93 -11.77 -3.28 4.06
CA GLU A 93 -11.55 -4.71 4.01
C GLU A 93 -12.80 -5.42 3.50
N LYS A 94 -12.62 -6.30 2.52
CA LYS A 94 -13.65 -7.18 1.98
C LYS A 94 -13.00 -8.51 1.62
N GLU A 95 -13.64 -9.62 2.01
CA GLU A 95 -13.17 -10.98 1.67
C GLU A 95 -11.68 -11.21 2.04
N ASN A 96 -11.27 -10.75 3.23
CA ASN A 96 -9.90 -10.86 3.75
C ASN A 96 -8.83 -10.17 2.86
N LYS A 97 -9.25 -9.14 2.11
CA LYS A 97 -8.38 -8.26 1.34
C LYS A 97 -8.67 -6.82 1.71
N LEU A 98 -7.63 -5.99 1.76
CA LEU A 98 -7.75 -4.56 1.97
C LEU A 98 -7.60 -3.84 0.63
N TYR A 99 -8.66 -3.15 0.21
CA TYR A 99 -8.66 -2.28 -0.96
C TYR A 99 -8.53 -0.83 -0.51
N ALA A 100 -7.51 -0.12 -0.96
CA ALA A 100 -7.26 1.26 -0.58
C ALA A 100 -7.06 2.15 -1.80
N GLY A 101 -7.74 3.30 -1.81
CA GLY A 101 -7.36 4.44 -2.66
C GLY A 101 -6.26 5.23 -1.98
N TRP A 102 -5.33 5.77 -2.75
CA TRP A 102 -4.21 6.56 -2.24
C TRP A 102 -3.94 7.78 -3.11
N ARG A 103 -3.26 8.77 -2.53
CA ARG A 103 -2.75 9.93 -3.24
C ARG A 103 -1.40 10.38 -2.70
N SER A 104 -0.65 11.14 -3.51
CA SER A 104 0.55 11.84 -3.02
C SER A 104 0.19 12.84 -1.91
N PHE A 105 1.05 12.89 -0.90
CA PHE A 105 0.97 13.84 0.20
C PHE A 105 2.00 14.94 -0.08
N PRO A 106 1.57 16.20 -0.29
CA PRO A 106 2.50 17.26 -0.66
C PRO A 106 3.48 17.53 0.49
N ASP A 107 4.76 17.71 0.14
CA ASP A 107 5.73 18.34 1.04
C ASP A 107 5.20 19.76 1.33
N LYS A 108 5.05 20.11 2.61
CA LYS A 108 4.61 21.44 3.05
C LYS A 108 5.72 22.48 2.87
#